data_AF-A0A257UWA5-F1
#
_entry.id   AF-A0A257UWA5-F1
#
_cell.length_a   1.000
_cell.length_b   1.000
_cell.length_c   1.000
_cell.angle_alpha   90.00
_cell.angle_beta   90.00
_cell.angle_gamma   90.00
#
_symmetry.space_group_name_H-M   'P 1'
#
loop_
_entity.id
_entity.type
_entity.pdbx_description
1 polymer ?
#
loop_
_entity_poly.entity_id
_entity_poly.type
_entity_poly.pdbx_seq_one_letter_code
_entity_poly.pdbx_strand_id
1 'polypeptide(L)'
;MLVFATPGRDVQPLFLALLADVAHDRPAYRVTATGWDGAATVFSKLAGQTDAFAAALADRRAGLAAEAAAALASHLPALPLGGRAALSAAWPPGRMMELSELERVAPGFTRALASSWLAMLPRKAQGETLLAWATAGKVFLGYSRSAADQVPAQAPAEDAPEAPPASSDEAEGAEASGPGDPTAPLWLLAGRDDGWLLECLSLADHATYRFAAGEQVPGLVSQLLCAPQFSRTALYQPLEELVGDQAEFAPAARDLPFLGALRARFAGRMIHTSVAAWKRALDSPFPRA
;
A
#
# COMPACT_ATOMS: atom_id res chain seq x y z
N MET A 1 4.38 9.10 -6.49
CA MET A 1 4.72 9.73 -5.19
C MET A 1 5.26 11.13 -5.48
N LEU A 2 4.81 12.14 -4.74
CA LEU A 2 5.44 13.46 -4.71
C LEU A 2 6.37 13.51 -3.50
N VAL A 3 7.49 14.19 -3.62
CA VAL A 3 8.48 14.33 -2.55
C VAL A 3 8.65 15.82 -2.28
N PHE A 4 8.46 16.26 -1.04
CA PHE A 4 8.51 17.67 -0.67
C PHE A 4 9.16 17.86 0.70
N ALA A 5 9.77 19.02 0.94
CA ALA A 5 10.31 19.37 2.25
C ALA A 5 9.56 20.60 2.79
N THR A 6 9.11 20.52 4.03
CA THR A 6 8.67 21.72 4.76
C THR A 6 9.87 22.42 5.36
N PRO A 7 9.91 23.76 5.45
CA PRO A 7 11.01 24.49 6.07
C PRO A 7 11.35 23.94 7.47
N GLY A 8 12.60 23.53 7.66
CA GLY A 8 13.09 22.97 8.94
C GLY A 8 12.71 21.51 9.21
N ARG A 9 12.22 20.76 8.22
CA ARG A 9 12.02 19.30 8.32
C ARG A 9 12.67 18.58 7.15
N ASP A 10 12.98 17.31 7.38
CA ASP A 10 13.40 16.40 6.32
C ASP A 10 12.29 16.20 5.29
N VAL A 11 12.72 15.65 4.16
CA VAL A 11 11.90 15.34 3.01
C VAL A 11 10.78 14.36 3.38
N GLN A 12 9.55 14.66 2.96
CA GLN A 12 8.36 13.85 3.21
C GLN A 12 7.71 13.39 1.90
N PRO A 13 7.29 12.13 1.80
CA PRO A 13 6.50 11.67 0.69
C PRO A 13 5.03 12.11 0.84
N LEU A 14 4.45 12.63 -0.24
CA LEU A 14 3.00 12.72 -0.42
C LEU A 14 2.57 11.66 -1.42
N PHE A 15 1.74 10.72 -0.97
CA PHE A 15 1.21 9.67 -1.81
C PHE A 15 -0.12 10.09 -2.42
N LEU A 16 -0.16 10.20 -3.75
CA LEU A 16 -1.35 10.64 -4.50
C LEU A 16 -2.57 9.75 -4.25
N ALA A 17 -2.37 8.45 -3.99
CA ALA A 17 -3.45 7.52 -3.64
C ALA A 17 -4.17 7.91 -2.33
N LEU A 18 -3.49 8.64 -1.45
CA LEU A 18 -4.00 9.08 -0.15
C LEU A 18 -4.65 10.46 -0.21
N LEU A 19 -4.71 11.07 -1.40
CA LEU A 19 -5.42 12.33 -1.61
C LEU A 19 -6.87 12.07 -1.99
N ALA A 20 -7.77 12.72 -1.26
CA ALA A 20 -9.18 12.83 -1.57
C ALA A 20 -9.45 13.88 -2.64
N ASP A 21 -8.76 15.02 -2.55
CA ASP A 21 -9.00 16.18 -3.43
C ASP A 21 -7.73 16.99 -3.70
N VAL A 22 -7.70 17.68 -4.83
CA VAL A 22 -6.67 18.66 -5.19
C VAL A 22 -7.36 19.90 -5.74
N ALA A 23 -7.41 20.96 -4.92
CA ALA A 23 -8.00 22.23 -5.28
C ALA A 23 -6.94 23.23 -5.75
N HIS A 24 -7.22 23.95 -6.83
CA HIS A 24 -6.33 24.97 -7.38
C HIS A 24 -6.99 26.36 -7.30
N ASP A 25 -6.47 27.19 -6.42
CA ASP A 25 -6.81 28.60 -6.31
C ASP A 25 -5.83 29.40 -7.17
N ARG A 26 -6.25 29.66 -8.42
CA ARG A 26 -5.48 30.41 -9.41
C ARG A 26 -5.17 31.85 -8.95
N PRO A 27 -6.15 32.65 -8.48
CA PRO A 27 -5.87 34.01 -7.99
C PRO A 27 -4.83 34.05 -6.86
N ALA A 28 -4.83 33.07 -5.96
CA ALA A 28 -3.90 33.01 -4.84
C ALA A 28 -2.59 32.25 -5.14
N TYR A 29 -2.40 31.76 -6.37
CA TYR A 29 -1.26 30.91 -6.76
C TYR A 29 -1.02 29.76 -5.77
N ARG A 30 -2.08 29.02 -5.47
CA ARG A 30 -2.09 28.01 -4.42
C ARG A 30 -2.73 26.70 -4.90
N VAL A 31 -2.08 25.59 -4.58
CA VAL A 31 -2.65 24.25 -4.72
C VAL A 31 -2.80 23.64 -3.34
N THR A 32 -4.01 23.21 -3.00
CA THR A 32 -4.32 22.52 -1.76
C THR A 32 -4.61 21.06 -2.07
N ALA A 33 -3.79 20.17 -1.54
CA ALA A 33 -4.02 18.73 -1.59
C ALA A 33 -4.62 18.28 -0.26
N THR A 34 -5.83 17.73 -0.29
CA THR A 34 -6.54 17.25 0.90
C THR A 34 -6.50 15.72 0.94
N GLY A 35 -6.01 15.17 2.04
CA GLY A 35 -5.99 13.74 2.33
C GLY A 35 -7.38 13.20 2.66
N TRP A 36 -7.54 11.88 2.58
CA TRP A 36 -8.78 11.21 3.02
C TRP A 36 -9.04 11.31 4.53
N ASP A 37 -8.01 11.61 5.31
CA ASP A 37 -8.08 11.95 6.74
C ASP A 37 -8.49 13.41 6.99
N GLY A 38 -8.70 14.20 5.92
CA GLY A 38 -9.00 15.62 5.99
C GLY A 38 -7.79 16.52 6.17
N ALA A 39 -6.58 15.97 6.31
CA ALA A 39 -5.37 16.78 6.43
C ALA A 39 -5.08 17.49 5.10
N ALA A 40 -4.80 18.80 5.15
CA ALA A 40 -4.53 19.59 3.97
C ALA A 40 -3.05 19.98 3.89
N THR A 41 -2.43 19.73 2.74
CA THR A 41 -1.09 20.23 2.39
C THR A 41 -1.22 21.34 1.37
N VAL A 42 -0.66 22.51 1.68
CA VAL A 42 -0.75 23.70 0.84
C VAL A 42 0.58 23.95 0.15
N PHE A 43 0.56 23.89 -1.18
CA PHE A 43 1.67 24.26 -2.04
C PHE A 43 1.47 25.68 -2.54
N SER A 44 2.48 26.53 -2.30
CA SER A 44 2.49 27.93 -2.75
C SER A 44 3.92 28.32 -3.12
N LYS A 45 4.09 29.51 -3.73
CA LYS A 45 5.40 30.06 -4.11
C LYS A 45 6.18 29.13 -5.06
N LEU A 46 5.49 28.48 -5.99
CA LEU A 46 6.08 27.56 -6.97
C LEU A 46 6.73 28.29 -8.16
N ALA A 47 7.24 29.52 -7.98
CA ALA A 47 7.97 30.30 -9.00
C ALA A 47 7.32 30.31 -10.40
N GLY A 48 5.99 30.53 -10.49
CA GLY A 48 5.24 30.54 -11.75
C GLY A 48 4.81 29.17 -12.28
N GLN A 49 5.19 28.08 -11.61
CA GLN A 49 4.84 26.70 -11.99
C GLN A 49 3.54 26.20 -11.34
N THR A 50 2.72 27.09 -10.75
CA THR A 50 1.53 26.66 -9.98
C THR A 50 0.52 25.93 -10.86
N ASP A 51 0.23 26.48 -12.05
CA ASP A 51 -0.71 25.87 -13.00
C ASP A 51 -0.21 24.52 -13.51
N ALA A 52 1.06 24.45 -13.91
CA ALA A 52 1.68 23.22 -14.39
C ALA A 52 1.73 22.14 -13.30
N PHE A 53 2.02 22.54 -12.06
CA PHE A 53 2.01 21.64 -10.90
C PHE A 53 0.61 21.13 -10.59
N ALA A 54 -0.41 22.01 -10.59
CA ALA A 54 -1.80 21.62 -10.39
C ALA A 54 -2.28 20.63 -11.47
N ALA A 55 -1.97 20.91 -12.74
CA ALA A 55 -2.30 20.04 -13.86
C ALA A 55 -1.62 18.67 -13.72
N ALA A 56 -0.31 18.65 -13.41
CA ALA A 56 0.42 17.40 -13.20
C ALA A 56 -0.15 16.56 -12.05
N LEU A 57 -0.56 17.19 -10.94
CA LEU A 57 -1.21 16.47 -9.84
C LEU A 57 -2.56 15.88 -10.26
N ALA A 58 -3.39 16.66 -10.94
CA ALA A 58 -4.69 16.22 -11.44
C ALA A 58 -4.55 15.05 -12.43
N ASP A 59 -3.65 15.17 -13.41
CA ASP A 59 -3.39 14.14 -14.41
C ASP A 59 -2.91 12.84 -13.78
N ARG A 60 -1.98 12.91 -12.82
CA ARG A 60 -1.49 11.73 -12.11
C ARG A 60 -2.57 11.09 -11.24
N ARG A 61 -3.47 11.88 -10.65
CA ARG A 61 -4.60 11.35 -9.90
C ARG A 61 -5.64 10.68 -10.81
N ALA A 62 -5.90 11.26 -11.98
CA ALA A 62 -6.74 10.65 -13.01
C ALA A 62 -6.14 9.33 -13.51
N GLY A 63 -4.81 9.27 -13.70
CA GLY A 63 -4.10 8.03 -14.03
C GLY A 63 -4.30 6.93 -12.98
N LEU A 64 -4.18 7.26 -11.68
CA LEU A 64 -4.48 6.32 -10.59
C LEU A 64 -5.94 5.82 -10.63
N ALA A 65 -6.89 6.69 -10.97
CA ALA A 65 -8.28 6.29 -11.10
C ALA A 65 -8.52 5.39 -12.32
N ALA A 66 -7.83 5.63 -13.43
CA ALA A 66 -7.91 4.77 -14.62
C ALA A 66 -7.33 3.37 -14.35
N GLU A 67 -6.18 3.29 -13.67
CA GLU A 67 -5.60 2.02 -13.20
C GLU A 67 -6.56 1.28 -12.27
N ALA A 68 -7.18 2.00 -11.32
CA ALA A 68 -8.17 1.42 -10.43
C ALA A 68 -9.38 0.89 -11.20
N ALA A 69 -9.87 1.63 -12.19
CA ALA A 69 -10.98 1.17 -13.04
C ALA A 69 -10.63 -0.13 -13.78
N ALA A 70 -9.41 -0.26 -14.30
CA ALA A 70 -8.93 -1.47 -14.95
C ALA A 70 -8.87 -2.67 -13.98
N ALA A 71 -8.25 -2.47 -12.80
CA ALA A 71 -8.17 -3.52 -11.78
C ALA A 71 -9.55 -3.97 -11.30
N LEU A 72 -10.46 -3.02 -11.03
CA LEU A 72 -11.83 -3.32 -10.60
C LEU A 72 -12.65 -4.02 -11.69
N ALA A 73 -12.42 -3.70 -12.96
CA ALA A 73 -13.06 -4.38 -14.07
C ALA A 73 -12.59 -5.84 -14.22
N SER A 74 -11.30 -6.08 -14.01
CA SER A 74 -10.71 -7.42 -14.04
C SER A 74 -11.16 -8.28 -12.86
N HIS A 75 -11.04 -7.75 -11.64
CA HIS A 75 -11.19 -8.56 -10.43
C HIS A 75 -12.58 -8.53 -9.81
N LEU A 76 -13.41 -7.52 -10.10
CA LEU A 76 -14.78 -7.39 -9.57
C LEU A 76 -15.82 -7.26 -10.70
N PRO A 77 -15.86 -8.18 -11.68
CA PRO A 77 -16.76 -8.07 -12.83
C PRO A 77 -18.25 -8.14 -12.45
N ALA A 78 -18.56 -8.79 -11.32
CA ALA A 78 -19.91 -8.90 -10.79
C ALA A 78 -20.42 -7.59 -10.12
N LEU A 79 -19.53 -6.63 -9.85
CA LEU A 79 -19.91 -5.34 -9.30
C LEU A 79 -20.49 -4.44 -10.41
N PRO A 80 -21.65 -3.80 -10.21
CA PRO A 80 -22.25 -2.91 -11.21
C PRO A 80 -21.29 -1.82 -11.67
N LEU A 81 -21.40 -1.40 -12.93
CA LEU A 81 -20.51 -0.41 -13.54
C LEU A 81 -20.44 0.88 -12.72
N GLY A 82 -21.57 1.38 -12.22
CA GLY A 82 -21.61 2.57 -11.36
C GLY A 82 -20.83 2.40 -10.05
N GLY A 83 -20.90 1.21 -9.43
CA GLY A 83 -20.13 0.90 -8.22
C GLY A 83 -18.62 0.83 -8.51
N ARG A 84 -18.23 0.21 -9.63
CA ARG A 84 -16.83 0.20 -10.07
C ARG A 84 -16.30 1.60 -10.37
N ALA A 85 -17.09 2.45 -11.00
CA ALA A 85 -16.71 3.85 -11.29
C ALA A 85 -16.58 4.70 -10.01
N ALA A 86 -17.46 4.50 -9.03
CA ALA A 86 -17.34 5.18 -7.73
C ALA A 86 -16.07 4.74 -6.98
N LEU A 87 -15.80 3.44 -6.97
CA LEU A 87 -14.59 2.89 -6.34
C LEU A 87 -13.31 3.26 -7.08
N SER A 88 -13.31 3.42 -8.41
CA SER A 88 -12.08 3.77 -9.12
C SER A 88 -11.53 5.15 -8.71
N ALA A 89 -12.42 6.09 -8.33
CA ALA A 89 -12.01 7.37 -7.77
C ALA A 89 -11.63 7.28 -6.28
N ALA A 90 -12.43 6.54 -5.51
CA ALA A 90 -12.29 6.48 -4.05
C ALA A 90 -11.18 5.53 -3.59
N TRP A 91 -11.00 4.38 -4.22
CA TRP A 91 -10.14 3.28 -3.77
C TRP A 91 -9.02 3.00 -4.79
N PRO A 92 -8.07 3.93 -4.99
CA PRO A 92 -6.93 3.71 -5.87
C PRO A 92 -5.95 2.70 -5.27
N PRO A 93 -5.04 2.13 -6.08
CA PRO A 93 -3.97 1.30 -5.55
C PRO A 93 -3.12 2.08 -4.53
N GLY A 94 -2.86 1.46 -3.38
CA GLY A 94 -2.15 2.02 -2.24
C GLY A 94 -3.06 2.49 -1.10
N ARG A 95 -4.38 2.61 -1.30
CA ARG A 95 -5.29 3.05 -0.23
C ARG A 95 -5.92 1.85 0.49
N MET A 96 -5.79 1.80 1.81
CA MET A 96 -6.67 0.97 2.65
C MET A 96 -8.00 1.70 2.88
N MET A 97 -9.09 0.97 2.74
CA MET A 97 -10.44 1.46 2.99
C MET A 97 -11.21 0.43 3.80
N GLU A 98 -12.02 0.90 4.76
CA GLU A 98 -12.81 0.00 5.61
C GLU A 98 -13.83 -0.76 4.76
N LEU A 99 -14.06 -2.04 5.07
CA LEU A 99 -14.99 -2.89 4.33
C LEU A 99 -16.42 -2.32 4.34
N SER A 100 -16.86 -1.73 5.45
CA SER A 100 -18.18 -1.10 5.54
C SER A 100 -18.27 0.15 4.66
N GLU A 101 -17.18 0.92 4.52
CA GLU A 101 -17.14 2.07 3.62
C GLU A 101 -17.09 1.65 2.15
N LEU A 102 -16.36 0.58 1.82
CA LEU A 102 -16.35 0.01 0.47
C LEU A 102 -17.76 -0.43 0.06
N GLU A 103 -18.48 -1.10 0.96
CA GLU A 103 -19.88 -1.48 0.78
C GLU A 103 -20.80 -0.25 0.66
N ARG A 104 -20.54 0.82 1.41
CA ARG A 104 -21.29 2.08 1.32
C ARG A 104 -21.07 2.79 -0.03
N VAL A 105 -19.85 2.81 -0.54
CA VAL A 105 -19.52 3.45 -1.83
C VAL A 105 -20.06 2.65 -3.01
N ALA A 106 -19.98 1.32 -2.93
CA ALA A 106 -20.50 0.43 -3.95
C ALA A 106 -21.28 -0.74 -3.32
N PRO A 107 -22.60 -0.58 -3.12
CA PRO A 107 -23.43 -1.65 -2.57
C PRO A 107 -23.31 -2.95 -3.36
N GLY A 108 -23.11 -4.05 -2.63
CA GLY A 108 -22.79 -5.37 -3.17
C GLY A 108 -21.29 -5.67 -3.29
N PHE A 109 -20.41 -4.76 -2.86
CA PHE A 109 -18.96 -4.93 -2.92
C PHE A 109 -18.50 -6.21 -2.22
N THR A 110 -18.94 -6.45 -0.98
CA THR A 110 -18.49 -7.58 -0.17
C THR A 110 -18.84 -8.91 -0.84
N ARG A 111 -20.05 -9.00 -1.41
CA ARG A 111 -20.49 -10.18 -2.16
C ARG A 111 -19.65 -10.36 -3.44
N ALA A 112 -19.43 -9.28 -4.20
CA ALA A 112 -18.61 -9.32 -5.41
C ALA A 112 -17.19 -9.80 -5.07
N LEU A 113 -16.54 -9.18 -4.09
CA LEU A 113 -15.22 -9.55 -3.59
C LEU A 113 -15.11 -11.04 -3.25
N ALA A 114 -16.05 -11.54 -2.43
CA ALA A 114 -16.05 -12.94 -2.00
C ALA A 114 -16.24 -13.92 -3.18
N SER A 115 -17.08 -13.56 -4.16
CA SER A 115 -17.42 -14.42 -5.30
C SER A 115 -16.44 -14.35 -6.47
N SER A 116 -15.61 -13.30 -6.56
CA SER A 116 -14.65 -13.11 -7.65
C SER A 116 -13.22 -12.96 -7.14
N TRP A 117 -12.80 -11.78 -6.69
CA TRP A 117 -11.39 -11.50 -6.40
C TRP A 117 -10.85 -12.48 -5.36
N LEU A 118 -11.45 -12.54 -4.17
CA LEU A 118 -11.02 -13.40 -3.07
C LEU A 118 -11.12 -14.89 -3.40
N ALA A 119 -12.15 -15.30 -4.14
CA ALA A 119 -12.38 -16.70 -4.52
C ALA A 119 -11.21 -17.28 -5.32
N MET A 120 -10.50 -16.44 -6.07
CA MET A 120 -9.41 -16.83 -6.95
C MET A 120 -8.02 -16.72 -6.31
N LEU A 121 -7.92 -16.19 -5.09
CA LEU A 121 -6.63 -15.94 -4.46
C LEU A 121 -6.06 -17.18 -3.75
N PRO A 122 -4.73 -17.38 -3.79
CA PRO A 122 -4.08 -18.52 -3.13
C PRO A 122 -4.31 -18.55 -1.62
N ARG A 123 -4.52 -17.38 -1.00
CA ARG A 123 -4.73 -17.23 0.46
C ARG A 123 -6.19 -16.95 0.83
N LYS A 124 -7.13 -17.43 0.01
CA LYS A 124 -8.57 -17.32 0.28
C LYS A 124 -8.93 -17.73 1.71
N ALA A 125 -8.46 -18.91 2.17
CA ALA A 125 -8.81 -19.45 3.48
C ALA A 125 -8.32 -18.56 4.64
N GLN A 126 -7.13 -17.95 4.49
CA GLN A 126 -6.58 -16.98 5.44
C GLN A 126 -7.42 -15.70 5.43
N GLY A 127 -7.78 -15.20 4.24
CA GLY A 127 -8.68 -14.06 4.08
C GLY A 127 -10.02 -14.27 4.79
N GLU A 128 -10.70 -15.38 4.51
CA GLU A 128 -11.98 -15.73 5.15
C GLU A 128 -11.84 -15.87 6.68
N THR A 129 -10.75 -16.47 7.14
CA THR A 129 -10.48 -16.61 8.58
C THR A 129 -10.26 -15.25 9.24
N LEU A 130 -9.48 -14.36 8.63
CA LEU A 130 -9.21 -13.02 9.16
C LEU A 130 -10.44 -12.12 9.14
N LEU A 131 -11.28 -12.22 8.10
CA LEU A 131 -12.56 -11.53 8.03
C LEU A 131 -13.50 -11.95 9.17
N ALA A 132 -13.51 -13.24 9.53
CA ALA A 132 -14.29 -13.73 10.67
C ALA A 132 -13.63 -13.42 12.03
N TRP A 133 -12.30 -13.27 12.07
CA TRP A 133 -11.54 -13.00 13.29
C TRP A 133 -11.65 -11.54 13.75
N ALA A 134 -11.77 -10.60 12.81
CA ALA A 134 -11.73 -9.16 13.08
C ALA A 134 -12.97 -8.65 13.82
N THR A 135 -12.79 -7.58 14.60
CA THR A 135 -13.91 -6.82 15.17
C THR A 135 -14.62 -6.03 14.06
N ALA A 136 -15.94 -5.89 14.16
CA ALA A 136 -16.71 -5.01 13.27
C ALA A 136 -16.13 -3.59 13.29
N GLY A 137 -16.01 -2.96 12.11
CA GLY A 137 -15.34 -1.66 11.97
C GLY A 137 -13.81 -1.71 11.89
N LYS A 138 -13.19 -2.89 11.99
CA LYS A 138 -11.73 -3.07 11.95
C LYS A 138 -11.27 -4.00 10.82
N VAL A 139 -11.99 -3.98 9.69
CA VAL A 139 -11.62 -4.71 8.49
C VAL A 139 -11.35 -3.72 7.39
N PHE A 140 -10.12 -3.68 6.89
CA PHE A 140 -9.69 -2.80 5.82
C PHE A 140 -9.13 -3.61 4.66
N LEU A 141 -9.47 -3.20 3.45
CA LEU A 141 -8.93 -3.76 2.22
C LEU A 141 -8.21 -2.69 1.43
N GLY A 142 -7.13 -3.10 0.78
CA GLY A 142 -6.37 -2.28 -0.14
C GLY A 142 -5.68 -3.18 -1.15
N TYR A 143 -5.25 -2.63 -2.26
CA TYR A 143 -4.39 -3.34 -3.19
C TYR A 143 -3.24 -2.44 -3.62
N SER A 144 -2.08 -3.01 -3.93
CA SER A 144 -0.92 -2.25 -4.38
C SER A 144 -0.78 -2.35 -5.90
N ARG A 145 0.03 -1.48 -6.51
CA ARG A 145 0.51 -1.71 -7.89
C ARG A 145 1.54 -2.85 -7.88
N SER A 146 1.69 -3.55 -8.99
CA SER A 146 2.81 -4.49 -9.18
C SER A 146 4.16 -3.81 -8.97
N ALA A 147 5.16 -4.56 -8.49
CA ALA A 147 6.53 -4.06 -8.36
C ALA A 147 7.12 -3.58 -9.72
N ALA A 148 6.70 -4.20 -10.83
CA ALA A 148 7.14 -3.82 -12.18
C ALA A 148 6.64 -2.43 -12.62
N ASP A 149 5.45 -2.02 -12.17
CA ASP A 149 4.82 -0.75 -12.56
C ASP A 149 5.32 0.45 -11.74
N GLN A 150 6.28 0.23 -10.84
CA GLN A 150 6.77 1.24 -9.90
C GLN A 150 8.21 1.69 -10.15
N VAL A 151 8.90 1.09 -11.12
CA VAL A 151 10.18 1.60 -11.61
C VAL A 151 9.90 2.87 -12.41
N PRO A 152 10.44 4.04 -12.02
CA PRO A 152 10.33 5.23 -12.86
C PRO A 152 10.96 4.92 -14.22
N ALA A 153 10.27 5.26 -15.32
CA ALA A 153 10.89 5.29 -16.63
C ALA A 153 12.20 6.08 -16.50
N GLN A 154 13.34 5.39 -16.64
CA GLN A 154 14.66 6.01 -16.53
C GLN A 154 14.68 7.19 -17.51
N ALA A 155 15.08 8.37 -17.02
CA ALA A 155 15.47 9.46 -17.90
C ALA A 155 16.54 8.91 -18.87
N PRO A 156 16.52 9.30 -20.15
CA PRO A 156 17.46 8.76 -21.13
C PRO A 156 18.88 9.00 -20.60
N ALA A 157 19.62 7.91 -20.39
CA ALA A 157 20.98 7.97 -19.90
C ALA A 157 21.85 8.60 -21.00
N GLU A 158 22.30 9.84 -20.77
CA GLU A 158 23.49 10.35 -21.44
C GLU A 158 24.72 9.68 -20.80
N ASP A 159 25.49 8.99 -21.65
CA ASP A 159 26.81 8.38 -21.41
C ASP A 159 26.95 7.43 -20.20
N ALA A 160 26.61 6.16 -20.42
CA ALA A 160 27.12 5.05 -19.61
C ALA A 160 28.27 4.33 -20.34
N PRO A 161 29.46 4.15 -19.72
CA PRO A 161 30.53 3.34 -20.29
C PRO A 161 30.20 1.84 -20.22
N GLU A 162 30.73 1.11 -21.21
CA GLU A 162 30.50 -0.31 -21.51
C GLU A 162 30.78 -1.25 -20.32
N ALA A 163 29.83 -2.13 -20.03
CA ALA A 163 29.89 -3.07 -18.90
C ALA A 163 30.81 -4.29 -19.18
N PRO A 164 31.59 -4.77 -18.19
CA PRO A 164 32.34 -6.03 -18.32
C PRO A 164 31.43 -7.27 -18.16
N PRO A 165 31.84 -8.44 -18.69
CA PRO A 165 30.98 -9.61 -18.83
C PRO A 165 30.65 -10.31 -17.50
N ALA A 166 29.44 -10.87 -17.47
CA ALA A 166 28.81 -11.53 -16.33
C ALA A 166 29.58 -12.77 -15.84
N SER A 167 29.73 -12.87 -14.52
CA SER A 167 30.02 -14.13 -13.81
C SER A 167 28.72 -14.70 -13.25
N SER A 168 28.37 -15.88 -13.73
CA SER A 168 27.27 -16.73 -13.26
C SER A 168 27.66 -17.42 -11.95
N ASP A 169 27.01 -17.04 -10.85
CA ASP A 169 26.77 -17.92 -9.71
C ASP A 169 25.33 -17.67 -9.25
N GLU A 170 24.45 -18.58 -9.63
CA GLU A 170 23.02 -18.57 -9.34
C GLU A 170 22.79 -19.01 -7.88
N ALA A 171 22.36 -18.07 -7.05
CA ALA A 171 21.75 -18.39 -5.76
C ALA A 171 20.25 -18.68 -5.97
N GLU A 172 19.89 -19.95 -5.76
CA GLU A 172 18.54 -20.47 -5.79
C GLU A 172 17.63 -19.78 -4.75
N GLY A 173 16.50 -19.28 -5.25
CA GLY A 173 15.38 -18.77 -4.47
C GLY A 173 14.21 -18.44 -5.39
N ALA A 174 13.92 -19.35 -6.33
CA ALA A 174 12.86 -19.16 -7.32
C ALA A 174 11.49 -19.01 -6.64
N GLU A 175 10.92 -17.82 -6.78
CA GLU A 175 9.56 -17.49 -6.38
C GLU A 175 8.57 -18.40 -7.13
N ALA A 176 7.95 -19.33 -6.40
CA ALA A 176 6.87 -20.14 -6.94
C ALA A 176 5.64 -19.26 -7.18
N SER A 177 5.47 -18.83 -8.43
CA SER A 177 4.29 -18.14 -8.95
C SER A 177 3.08 -19.07 -8.87
N GLY A 178 2.26 -18.90 -7.83
CA GLY A 178 0.88 -19.40 -7.82
C GLY A 178 -0.01 -18.61 -8.80
N PRO A 179 -1.25 -19.04 -9.06
CA PRO A 179 -2.15 -18.44 -10.05
C PRO A 179 -2.74 -17.06 -9.64
N GLY A 180 -2.15 -16.39 -8.64
CA GLY A 180 -2.57 -15.05 -8.26
C GLY A 180 -2.09 -14.05 -9.32
N ASP A 181 -2.98 -13.19 -9.80
CA ASP A 181 -2.61 -12.09 -10.69
C ASP A 181 -1.65 -11.15 -9.94
N PRO A 182 -0.36 -11.07 -10.32
CA PRO A 182 0.62 -10.25 -9.62
C PRO A 182 0.44 -8.76 -9.91
N THR A 183 -0.46 -8.38 -10.82
CA THR A 183 -0.63 -6.99 -11.27
C THR A 183 -1.29 -6.09 -10.23
N ALA A 184 -2.16 -6.64 -9.38
CA ALA A 184 -2.82 -5.93 -8.28
C ALA A 184 -2.86 -6.78 -6.99
N PRO A 185 -1.76 -6.84 -6.22
CA PRO A 185 -1.76 -7.60 -4.97
C PRO A 185 -2.78 -7.06 -3.98
N LEU A 186 -3.74 -7.89 -3.58
CA LEU A 186 -4.78 -7.58 -2.60
C LEU A 186 -4.25 -7.80 -1.18
N TRP A 187 -4.53 -6.86 -0.30
CA TRP A 187 -4.13 -6.86 1.10
C TRP A 187 -5.34 -6.70 2.00
N LEU A 188 -5.30 -7.44 3.11
CA LEU A 188 -6.30 -7.40 4.17
C LEU A 188 -5.63 -6.96 5.47
N LEU A 189 -6.14 -5.89 6.07
CA LEU A 189 -5.80 -5.46 7.41
C LEU A 189 -7.00 -5.74 8.33
N ALA A 190 -6.83 -6.70 9.22
CA ALA A 190 -7.84 -7.13 10.19
C ALA A 190 -7.43 -6.69 11.59
N GLY A 191 -8.33 -6.09 12.36
CA GLY A 191 -8.03 -5.57 13.68
C GLY A 191 -8.96 -6.06 14.78
N ARG A 192 -8.44 -6.02 16.00
CA ARG A 192 -9.16 -6.13 17.27
C ARG A 192 -8.78 -4.94 18.16
N ASP A 193 -9.19 -4.96 19.42
CA ASP A 193 -8.87 -3.88 20.37
C ASP A 193 -7.40 -3.91 20.81
N ASP A 194 -6.77 -5.07 20.74
CA ASP A 194 -5.40 -5.31 21.19
C ASP A 194 -4.37 -5.28 20.05
N GLY A 195 -4.78 -5.30 18.78
CA GLY A 195 -3.84 -5.15 17.67
C GLY A 195 -4.40 -5.38 16.28
N TRP A 196 -3.49 -5.41 15.31
CA TRP A 196 -3.76 -5.51 13.88
C TRP A 196 -2.94 -6.59 13.19
N LEU A 197 -3.54 -7.24 12.20
CA LEU A 197 -2.95 -8.25 11.34
C LEU A 197 -3.03 -7.81 9.88
N LEU A 198 -1.90 -7.75 9.21
CA LEU A 198 -1.80 -7.46 7.78
C LEU A 198 -1.40 -8.72 7.01
N GLU A 199 -2.20 -9.09 6.03
CA GLU A 199 -1.99 -10.26 5.16
C GLU A 199 -2.05 -9.82 3.69
N CYS A 200 -1.07 -10.24 2.88
CA CYS A 200 -1.20 -10.17 1.44
C CYS A 200 -1.92 -11.44 0.96
N LEU A 201 -3.07 -11.28 0.31
CA LEU A 201 -3.89 -12.40 -0.12
C LEU A 201 -3.50 -12.92 -1.51
N SER A 202 -2.97 -12.04 -2.37
CA SER A 202 -2.63 -12.39 -3.75
C SER A 202 -1.32 -13.14 -3.90
N LEU A 203 -0.34 -12.87 -3.03
CA LEU A 203 0.99 -13.44 -3.13
C LEU A 203 1.14 -14.62 -2.19
N ALA A 204 1.92 -15.63 -2.58
CA ALA A 204 2.27 -16.76 -1.72
C ALA A 204 3.26 -16.37 -0.60
N ASP A 205 3.32 -15.10 -0.19
CA ASP A 205 4.22 -14.62 0.86
C ASP A 205 3.98 -15.32 2.20
N HIS A 206 5.04 -15.80 2.82
CA HIS A 206 4.95 -16.71 3.95
C HIS A 206 4.60 -16.05 5.30
N ALA A 207 4.13 -14.79 5.35
CA ALA A 207 3.96 -14.07 6.61
C ALA A 207 2.67 -13.25 6.75
N THR A 208 2.04 -13.35 7.93
CA THR A 208 1.11 -12.32 8.42
C THR A 208 1.85 -11.38 9.35
N TYR A 209 1.77 -10.08 9.09
CA TYR A 209 2.44 -9.05 9.90
C TYR A 209 1.55 -8.60 11.05
N ARG A 210 2.13 -8.45 12.24
CA ARG A 210 1.42 -8.04 13.45
C ARG A 210 1.80 -6.62 13.81
N PHE A 211 0.83 -5.83 14.22
CA PHE A 211 1.06 -4.50 14.77
C PHE A 211 0.30 -4.33 16.09
N ALA A 212 0.91 -3.61 17.03
CA ALA A 212 0.23 -3.17 18.25
C ALA A 212 -0.98 -2.28 17.91
N ALA A 213 -1.93 -2.18 18.86
CA ALA A 213 -3.13 -1.38 18.71
C ALA A 213 -2.83 0.10 18.40
N GLY A 214 -3.76 0.73 17.69
CA GLY A 214 -3.69 2.15 17.34
C GLY A 214 -4.53 2.50 16.12
N GLU A 215 -5.25 3.62 16.21
CA GLU A 215 -6.16 4.10 15.16
C GLU A 215 -5.44 4.57 13.89
N GLN A 216 -4.16 4.91 13.99
CA GLN A 216 -3.34 5.35 12.85
C GLN A 216 -2.85 4.21 11.94
N VAL A 217 -2.96 2.95 12.38
CA VAL A 217 -2.38 1.81 11.65
C VAL A 217 -2.91 1.67 10.23
N PRO A 218 -4.22 1.78 9.93
CA PRO A 218 -4.71 1.74 8.55
C PRO A 218 -4.09 2.81 7.64
N GLY A 219 -3.88 4.03 8.16
CA GLY A 219 -3.24 5.12 7.44
C GLY A 219 -1.75 4.86 7.17
N LEU A 220 -1.03 4.35 8.16
CA LEU A 220 0.39 3.97 8.01
C LEU A 220 0.57 2.80 7.03
N VAL A 221 -0.30 1.80 7.10
CA VAL A 221 -0.29 0.65 6.17
C VAL A 221 -0.63 1.10 4.75
N SER A 222 -1.53 2.07 4.57
CA SER A 222 -1.79 2.64 3.24
C SER A 222 -0.52 3.28 2.65
N GLN A 223 0.25 4.02 3.46
CA GLN A 223 1.54 4.57 3.01
C GLN A 223 2.54 3.48 2.62
N LEU A 224 2.59 2.38 3.37
CA LEU A 224 3.39 1.21 3.02
C LEU A 224 2.95 0.60 1.67
N LEU A 225 1.65 0.46 1.41
CA LEU A 225 1.14 -0.06 0.13
C LEU A 225 1.45 0.86 -1.06
N CYS A 226 1.64 2.16 -0.81
CA CYS A 226 2.05 3.12 -1.83
C CYS A 226 3.57 3.09 -2.12
N ALA A 227 4.35 2.40 -1.28
CA ALA A 227 5.80 2.33 -1.41
C ALA A 227 6.35 0.92 -1.10
N PRO A 228 5.88 -0.12 -1.81
CA PRO A 228 6.30 -1.51 -1.59
C PRO A 228 7.80 -1.74 -1.84
N GLN A 229 8.49 -0.85 -2.56
CA GLN A 229 9.94 -0.88 -2.73
C GLN A 229 10.69 -0.66 -1.41
N PHE A 230 10.09 0.05 -0.43
CA PHE A 230 10.62 0.10 0.94
C PHE A 230 10.20 -1.16 1.70
N SER A 231 10.54 -2.30 1.08
CA SER A 231 10.10 -3.67 1.29
C SER A 231 9.80 -4.06 2.74
N ARG A 232 9.12 -5.20 2.92
CA ARG A 232 8.88 -5.80 4.25
C ARG A 232 10.16 -5.86 5.10
N THR A 233 11.32 -6.04 4.49
CA THR A 233 12.65 -5.96 5.13
C THR A 233 12.86 -4.63 5.87
N ALA A 234 12.60 -3.51 5.22
CA ALA A 234 12.68 -2.17 5.83
C ALA A 234 11.67 -1.97 6.96
N LEU A 235 10.60 -2.76 7.02
CA LEU A 235 9.59 -2.72 8.07
C LEU A 235 9.97 -3.52 9.32
N TYR A 236 10.55 -4.72 9.20
CA TYR A 236 10.74 -5.57 10.38
C TYR A 236 12.19 -5.72 10.84
N GLN A 237 13.16 -5.53 9.94
CA GLN A 237 14.56 -5.81 10.26
C GLN A 237 15.13 -4.69 11.14
N PRO A 238 15.89 -5.00 12.21
CA PRO A 238 16.62 -4.00 12.99
C PRO A 238 17.51 -3.14 12.10
N LEU A 239 17.68 -1.85 12.45
CA LEU A 239 18.42 -0.91 11.58
C LEU A 239 19.90 -1.32 11.45
N GLU A 240 20.46 -1.86 12.52
CA GLU A 240 21.80 -2.41 12.61
C GLU A 240 22.02 -3.67 11.76
N GLU A 241 20.93 -4.36 11.39
CA GLU A 241 20.96 -5.54 10.52
C GLU A 241 20.72 -5.21 9.04
N LEU A 242 20.38 -3.96 8.71
CA LEU A 242 20.25 -3.48 7.33
C LEU A 242 21.65 -3.17 6.77
N VAL A 243 22.40 -4.23 6.44
CA VAL A 243 23.76 -4.19 5.92
C VAL A 243 23.86 -4.95 4.59
N GLY A 244 24.99 -4.82 3.88
CA GLY A 244 25.21 -5.47 2.58
C GLY A 244 24.15 -5.03 1.56
N ASP A 245 23.55 -6.00 0.88
CA ASP A 245 22.52 -5.76 -0.14
C ASP A 245 21.25 -5.09 0.41
N GLN A 246 21.04 -5.11 1.73
CA GLN A 246 19.89 -4.49 2.38
C GLN A 246 20.17 -3.09 2.92
N ALA A 247 21.42 -2.60 2.80
CA ALA A 247 21.82 -1.29 3.29
C ALA A 247 21.06 -0.14 2.60
N GLU A 248 20.56 -0.36 1.38
CA GLU A 248 19.74 0.62 0.65
C GLU A 248 18.41 0.95 1.37
N PHE A 249 17.92 0.04 2.21
CA PHE A 249 16.67 0.25 2.95
C PHE A 249 16.88 1.04 4.25
N ALA A 250 18.11 1.15 4.74
CA ALA A 250 18.41 1.79 6.03
C ALA A 250 18.02 3.28 6.09
N PRO A 251 18.29 4.11 5.06
CA PRO A 251 17.84 5.51 5.06
C PRO A 251 16.32 5.62 5.13
N ALA A 252 15.60 4.83 4.32
CA ALA A 252 14.14 4.84 4.34
C ALA A 252 13.57 4.41 5.70
N ALA A 253 14.10 3.34 6.29
CA ALA A 253 13.69 2.82 7.59
C ALA A 253 13.97 3.79 8.75
N ARG A 254 14.98 4.66 8.61
CA ARG A 254 15.36 5.67 9.61
C ARG A 254 14.62 6.98 9.44
N ASP A 255 14.53 7.47 8.20
CA ASP A 255 14.23 8.88 7.92
C ASP A 255 12.78 9.09 7.44
N LEU A 256 12.09 8.05 6.95
CA LEU A 256 10.67 8.18 6.57
C LEU A 256 9.76 8.11 7.81
N PRO A 257 9.03 9.19 8.16
CA PRO A 257 8.28 9.24 9.41
C PRO A 257 7.21 8.15 9.54
N PHE A 258 6.51 7.83 8.44
CA PHE A 258 5.47 6.80 8.46
C PHE A 258 6.05 5.41 8.69
N LEU A 259 7.23 5.13 8.12
CA LEU A 259 7.89 3.84 8.26
C LEU A 259 8.44 3.69 9.68
N GLY A 260 9.07 4.73 10.24
CA GLY A 260 9.47 4.76 11.64
C GLY A 260 8.28 4.54 12.61
N ALA A 261 7.15 5.21 12.36
CA ALA A 261 5.94 5.05 13.17
C ALA A 261 5.34 3.63 13.05
N LEU A 262 5.38 3.02 11.86
CA LEU A 262 4.87 1.67 11.65
C LEU A 262 5.82 0.61 12.26
N ARG A 263 7.14 0.81 12.13
CA ARG A 263 8.19 0.00 12.77
C ARG A 263 8.06 -0.03 14.29
N ALA A 264 7.83 1.13 14.91
CA ALA A 264 7.62 1.23 16.37
C ALA A 264 6.38 0.45 16.87
N ARG A 265 5.44 0.13 15.97
CA ARG A 265 4.25 -0.67 16.28
C ARG A 265 4.39 -2.12 15.83
N PHE A 266 5.46 -2.47 15.14
CA PHE A 266 5.63 -3.81 14.59
C PHE A 266 5.83 -4.82 15.73
N ALA A 267 4.92 -5.79 15.80
CA ALA A 267 4.81 -6.78 16.88
C ALA A 267 5.32 -8.17 16.45
N GLY A 268 6.01 -8.25 15.30
CA GLY A 268 6.50 -9.49 14.73
C GLY A 268 5.65 -10.01 13.57
N ARG A 269 6.01 -11.20 13.08
CA ARG A 269 5.37 -11.86 11.94
C ARG A 269 5.05 -13.32 12.27
N MET A 270 3.92 -13.80 11.76
CA MET A 270 3.53 -15.20 11.84
C MET A 270 3.94 -15.88 10.55
N ILE A 271 4.91 -16.80 10.62
CA ILE A 271 5.34 -17.56 9.44
C ILE A 271 4.36 -18.70 9.18
N HIS A 272 3.88 -18.79 7.94
CA HIS A 272 2.88 -19.77 7.50
C HIS A 272 3.53 -21.11 7.24
N THR A 273 3.83 -21.86 8.31
CA THR A 273 4.35 -23.24 8.22
C THR A 273 3.25 -24.25 7.91
N SER A 274 2.03 -24.00 8.41
CA SER A 274 0.80 -24.70 8.05
C SER A 274 -0.42 -23.84 8.42
N VAL A 275 -1.57 -24.09 7.80
CA VAL A 275 -2.83 -23.38 8.14
C VAL A 275 -3.19 -23.56 9.62
N ALA A 276 -3.00 -24.76 10.17
CA ALA A 276 -3.32 -25.04 11.57
C ALA A 276 -2.36 -24.33 12.55
N ALA A 277 -1.07 -24.26 12.24
CA ALA A 277 -0.11 -23.48 13.04
C ALA A 277 -0.42 -21.99 12.99
N TRP A 278 -0.71 -21.47 11.79
CA TRP A 278 -1.10 -20.08 11.59
C TRP A 278 -2.37 -19.72 12.37
N LYS A 279 -3.43 -20.54 12.29
CA LYS A 279 -4.68 -20.31 13.06
C LYS A 279 -4.44 -20.25 14.56
N ARG A 280 -3.61 -21.16 15.12
CA ARG A 280 -3.23 -21.12 16.54
C ARG A 280 -2.46 -19.86 16.90
N ALA A 281 -1.65 -19.34 15.98
CA ALA A 281 -0.88 -18.11 16.21
C ALA A 281 -1.77 -16.86 16.27
N LEU A 282 -2.96 -16.86 15.63
CA LEU A 282 -3.91 -15.75 15.68
C LEU A 282 -4.41 -15.41 17.09
N ASP A 283 -4.43 -16.40 17.99
CA ASP A 283 -4.85 -16.24 19.38
C ASP A 283 -3.70 -15.82 20.30
N SER A 284 -2.49 -15.66 19.75
CA SER A 284 -1.35 -15.17 20.52
C SER A 284 -1.60 -13.70 20.92
N PRO A 285 -1.40 -13.34 22.19
CA PRO A 285 -1.62 -11.96 22.63
C PRO A 285 -0.72 -11.01 21.85
N PHE A 286 -1.25 -9.84 21.51
CA PHE A 286 -0.40 -8.75 21.02
C PHE A 286 0.52 -8.27 22.15
N PRO A 287 1.79 -7.98 21.85
CA PRO A 287 2.66 -7.33 22.83
C PRO A 287 2.02 -6.01 23.24
N ARG A 288 1.95 -5.76 24.55
CA ARG A 288 1.48 -4.48 25.08
C ARG A 288 2.48 -3.40 24.69
N ALA A 289 1.98 -2.29 24.15
CA ALA A 289 2.75 -1.09 23.84
C ALA A 289 3.32 -0.46 25.11
#